data_AF-B0NAU1-F1
#
_entry.id   AF-B0NAU1-F1
#
_cell.length_a   1.000
_cell.length_b   1.000
_cell.length_c   1.000
_cell.angle_alpha   90.00
_cell.angle_beta   90.00
_cell.angle_gamma   90.00
#
_symmetry.space_group_name_H-M   'P 1'
#
loop_
_entity.id
_entity.type
_entity.pdbx_description
1 polymer ?
#
loop_
_entity_poly.entity_id
_entity_poly.type
_entity_poly.pdbx_seq_one_letter_code
_entity_poly.pdbx_strand_id
1 'polypeptide(L)'
;MFKTHEKSRFEVMNGTQIENAKRIVIQIAEEKLYTNGRGMACFLCETVDPKEYDRTTAEGRAAAAEKELVDEIEANKIEMEEAQAKIDALEELLAEAKDAREGMRNAAAAVREENQTLYKALVECRRIFGELPPEIETLIAKGEN
;
A
#
# COMPACT_ATOMS: atom_id res chain seq x y z
N MET A 1 2.86 36.53 -32.64
CA MET A 1 2.44 35.14 -32.38
C MET A 1 3.65 34.23 -32.48
N PHE A 2 3.76 33.22 -31.61
CA PHE A 2 4.80 32.20 -31.65
C PHE A 2 4.18 30.83 -31.87
N LYS A 3 4.98 29.90 -32.39
CA LYS A 3 4.53 28.54 -32.69
C LYS A 3 4.37 27.76 -31.38
N THR A 4 3.23 27.11 -31.19
CA THR A 4 2.91 26.35 -29.97
C THR A 4 2.94 24.84 -30.14
N HIS A 5 2.91 24.35 -31.39
CA HIS A 5 2.98 22.93 -31.67
C HIS A 5 4.08 22.64 -32.70
N GLU A 6 5.02 21.73 -32.42
CA GLU A 6 6.22 21.51 -33.24
C GLU A 6 5.91 21.24 -34.73
N LYS A 7 4.88 20.45 -35.02
CA LYS A 7 4.44 20.11 -36.39
C LYS A 7 3.38 21.04 -37.01
N SER A 8 3.02 22.13 -36.33
CA SER A 8 2.10 23.10 -36.91
C SER A 8 2.79 23.96 -37.98
N ARG A 9 2.01 24.82 -38.62
CA ARG A 9 2.47 25.87 -39.53
C ARG A 9 1.55 27.07 -39.45
N PHE A 10 2.05 28.24 -39.85
CA PHE A 10 1.23 29.44 -39.96
C PHE A 10 0.60 29.53 -41.35
N GLU A 11 -0.68 29.87 -41.37
CA GLU A 11 -1.47 30.12 -42.58
C GLU A 11 -2.29 31.39 -42.37
N VAL A 12 -2.57 32.12 -43.45
CA VAL A 12 -3.46 33.30 -43.37
C VAL A 12 -4.84 32.90 -43.82
N MET A 13 -5.85 33.11 -42.96
CA MET A 13 -7.22 32.69 -43.20
C MET A 13 -8.22 33.80 -42.89
N ASN A 14 -9.31 33.86 -43.64
CA ASN A 14 -10.51 34.62 -43.27
C ASN A 14 -11.49 33.74 -42.47
N GLY A 15 -12.53 34.35 -41.90
CA GLY A 15 -13.52 33.65 -41.05
C GLY A 15 -14.11 32.39 -41.69
N THR A 16 -14.52 32.47 -42.97
CA THR A 16 -15.07 31.31 -43.69
C THR A 16 -14.05 30.19 -43.89
N GLN A 17 -12.78 30.52 -44.10
CA GLN A 17 -11.72 29.52 -44.23
C GLN A 17 -11.39 28.84 -42.89
N ILE A 18 -11.49 29.59 -41.78
CA ILE A 18 -11.29 29.06 -40.42
C ILE A 18 -12.41 28.07 -40.08
N GLU A 19 -13.67 28.44 -40.31
CA GLU A 19 -14.83 27.59 -40.06
C GLU A 19 -14.80 26.28 -40.87
N ASN A 20 -14.25 26.33 -42.08
CA ASN A 20 -14.17 25.19 -42.99
C ASN A 20 -12.77 24.56 -43.07
N ALA A 21 -11.91 24.84 -42.09
CA ALA A 21 -10.53 24.37 -42.11
C ALA A 21 -10.47 22.84 -42.02
N LYS A 22 -9.70 22.21 -42.92
CA LYS A 22 -9.39 20.77 -42.86
C LYS A 22 -8.34 20.43 -41.81
N ARG A 23 -7.63 21.45 -41.33
CA ARG A 23 -6.56 21.37 -40.33
C ARG A 23 -7.08 21.96 -39.02
N ILE A 24 -6.60 21.46 -37.89
CA ILE A 24 -6.96 22.01 -36.59
C ILE A 24 -6.29 23.38 -36.45
N VAL A 25 -7.10 24.42 -36.25
CA VAL A 25 -6.63 25.76 -35.92
C VAL A 25 -6.41 25.80 -34.41
N ILE A 26 -5.15 25.91 -33.98
CA ILE A 26 -4.78 25.90 -32.55
C ILE A 26 -4.71 27.32 -31.99
N GLN A 27 -4.30 28.29 -32.82
CA GLN A 27 -4.22 29.71 -32.44
C GLN A 27 -4.61 30.62 -33.60
N ILE A 28 -5.20 31.78 -33.27
CA ILE A 28 -5.54 32.85 -34.20
C ILE A 28 -4.91 34.14 -33.65
N ALA A 29 -4.36 34.97 -34.54
CA ALA A 29 -3.76 36.24 -34.14
C ALA A 29 -4.82 37.17 -33.61
N GLU A 30 -4.52 37.86 -32.51
CA GLU A 30 -5.45 38.81 -31.90
C GLU A 30 -5.82 39.94 -32.86
N GLU A 31 -4.86 40.40 -33.66
CA GLU A 31 -5.08 41.43 -34.67
C GLU A 31 -5.23 40.84 -36.07
N LYS A 32 -6.11 41.46 -36.87
CA LYS A 32 -6.23 41.13 -38.29
C LYS A 32 -4.93 41.52 -39.01
N LEU A 33 -4.45 40.65 -39.88
CA LEU A 33 -3.26 40.89 -40.69
C LEU A 33 -3.56 41.87 -41.83
N TYR A 34 -4.69 41.69 -42.52
CA TYR A 34 -5.19 42.60 -43.55
C TYR A 34 -6.68 42.36 -43.84
N THR A 35 -7.26 43.17 -44.73
CA THR A 35 -8.62 42.96 -45.28
C THR A 35 -8.50 42.65 -46.77
N ASN A 36 -9.07 41.54 -47.23
CA ASN A 36 -8.92 41.12 -48.63
C ASN A 36 -9.84 41.89 -49.59
N GLY A 37 -9.70 41.66 -50.90
CA GLY A 37 -10.50 42.35 -51.94
C GLY A 37 -12.01 42.09 -51.90
N ARG A 38 -12.48 41.19 -51.03
CA ARG A 38 -13.91 40.95 -50.75
C ARG A 38 -14.38 41.63 -49.45
N GLY A 39 -13.54 42.45 -48.82
CA GLY A 39 -13.85 43.13 -47.56
C GLY A 39 -13.74 42.25 -46.32
N MET A 40 -13.22 41.02 -46.42
CA MET A 40 -13.12 40.10 -45.27
C MET A 40 -11.79 40.29 -44.53
N ALA A 41 -11.85 40.31 -43.20
CA ALA A 41 -10.66 40.32 -42.36
C ALA A 41 -9.93 38.96 -42.47
N CYS A 42 -8.62 39.03 -42.68
CA CYS A 42 -7.72 37.88 -42.73
C CYS A 42 -6.80 37.91 -41.51
N PHE A 43 -6.65 36.77 -40.84
CA PHE A 43 -5.83 36.59 -39.64
C PHE A 43 -4.71 35.61 -39.90
N LEU A 44 -3.59 35.77 -39.19
CA LEU A 44 -2.57 34.74 -39.12
C LEU A 44 -3.05 33.66 -38.15
N CYS A 45 -3.07 32.40 -38.60
CA CYS A 45 -3.56 31.25 -37.84
C CYS A 45 -2.46 30.18 -37.75
N GLU A 46 -2.26 29.60 -36.58
CA GLU A 46 -1.44 28.40 -36.43
C GLU A 46 -2.30 27.15 -36.66
N THR A 47 -1.90 26.28 -37.58
CA THR A 47 -2.63 25.04 -37.88
C THR A 47 -1.77 23.80 -37.87
N VAL A 48 -2.35 22.69 -37.43
CA VAL A 48 -1.73 21.38 -37.39
C VAL A 48 -2.57 20.35 -38.13
N ASP A 49 -1.93 19.28 -38.59
CA ASP A 49 -2.66 18.15 -39.15
C ASP A 49 -3.47 17.47 -38.03
N PRO A 50 -4.75 17.12 -38.24
CA PRO A 50 -5.55 16.45 -37.22
C PRO A 50 -4.88 15.18 -36.66
N LYS A 51 -4.24 14.37 -37.51
CA LYS A 51 -3.57 13.14 -37.05
C LYS A 51 -2.40 13.43 -36.12
N GLU A 52 -1.67 14.50 -36.40
CA GLU A 52 -0.55 14.94 -35.57
C GLU A 52 -1.04 15.48 -34.23
N TYR A 53 -2.11 16.28 -34.22
CA TYR A 53 -2.74 16.79 -33.01
C TYR A 53 -3.25 15.65 -32.11
N ASP A 54 -4.01 14.72 -32.69
CA ASP A 54 -4.58 13.59 -31.98
C ASP A 54 -3.48 12.67 -31.42
N ARG A 55 -2.40 12.45 -32.18
CA ARG A 55 -1.24 11.68 -31.71
C ARG A 55 -0.58 12.33 -30.50
N THR A 56 -0.19 13.60 -30.59
CA THR A 56 0.46 14.30 -29.46
C THR A 56 -0.45 14.34 -28.23
N THR A 57 -1.77 14.48 -28.43
CA THR A 57 -2.75 14.42 -27.34
C THR A 57 -2.85 13.02 -26.73
N ALA A 58 -2.81 11.96 -27.54
CA ALA A 58 -2.81 10.58 -27.07
C ALA A 58 -1.52 10.22 -26.34
N GLU A 59 -0.36 10.60 -26.85
CA GLU A 59 0.94 10.42 -26.22
C GLU A 59 1.01 11.14 -24.88
N GLY A 60 0.52 12.38 -24.79
CA GLY A 60 0.44 13.12 -23.53
C GLY A 60 -0.43 12.42 -22.47
N ARG A 61 -1.57 11.85 -22.88
CA ARG A 61 -2.42 11.04 -21.98
C ARG A 61 -1.75 9.74 -21.56
N ALA A 62 -1.08 9.06 -22.48
CA ALA A 62 -0.34 7.84 -22.18
C ALA A 62 0.80 8.09 -21.19
N ALA A 63 1.59 9.15 -21.38
CA ALA A 63 2.66 9.53 -20.47
C ALA A 63 2.14 9.93 -19.07
N ALA A 64 0.99 10.61 -18.99
CA ALA A 64 0.35 10.92 -17.72
C ALA A 64 -0.10 9.64 -16.98
N ALA A 65 -0.74 8.71 -17.70
CA ALA A 65 -1.16 7.43 -17.13
C ALA A 65 0.02 6.55 -16.71
N GLU A 66 1.11 6.53 -17.48
CA GLU A 66 2.34 5.81 -17.14
C GLU A 66 2.96 6.37 -15.84
N LYS A 67 3.02 7.70 -15.71
CA LYS A 67 3.51 8.33 -14.49
C LYS A 67 2.64 7.98 -13.27
N GLU A 68 1.32 8.06 -13.41
CA GLU A 68 0.39 7.70 -12.33
C GLU A 68 0.55 6.23 -11.90
N LEU A 69 0.70 5.32 -12.85
CA LEU A 69 0.92 3.90 -12.58
C LEU A 69 2.26 3.66 -11.85
N VAL A 70 3.32 4.37 -12.22
CA VAL A 70 4.62 4.27 -11.54
C VAL A 70 4.52 4.77 -10.09
N ASP A 71 3.84 5.89 -9.86
CA ASP A 71 3.63 6.44 -8.52
C ASP A 71 2.80 5.46 -7.66
N GLU A 72 1.77 4.83 -8.23
CA GLU A 72 0.95 3.81 -7.55
C GLU A 72 1.76 2.53 -7.21
N ILE A 73 2.58 2.05 -8.16
CA ILE A 73 3.47 0.90 -7.92
C ILE A 73 4.42 1.18 -6.76
N GLU A 74 4.98 2.39 -6.69
CA GLU A 74 5.92 2.74 -5.63
C GLU A 74 5.21 2.86 -4.26
N ALA A 75 4.04 3.46 -4.21
CA ALA A 75 3.22 3.48 -2.99
C ALA A 75 2.90 2.07 -2.49
N ASN A 76 2.48 1.18 -3.40
CA ASN A 76 2.16 -0.21 -3.08
C ASN A 76 3.38 -0.98 -2.55
N LYS A 77 4.59 -0.74 -3.07
CA LYS A 77 5.80 -1.37 -2.52
C LYS A 77 6.07 -0.96 -1.08
N ILE A 78 5.95 0.34 -0.77
CA ILE A 78 6.14 0.85 0.59
C ILE A 78 5.13 0.19 1.54
N GLU A 79 3.86 0.13 1.14
CA GLU A 79 2.83 -0.55 1.94
C GLU A 79 3.13 -2.04 2.16
N MET A 80 3.64 -2.74 1.13
CA MET A 80 4.05 -4.14 1.24
C MET A 80 5.23 -4.32 2.20
N GLU A 81 6.24 -3.45 2.14
CA GLU A 81 7.38 -3.48 3.05
C GLU A 81 6.96 -3.24 4.50
N GLU A 82 6.07 -2.27 4.74
CA GLU A 82 5.51 -2.02 6.08
C GLU A 82 4.67 -3.20 6.59
N ALA A 83 3.89 -3.83 5.71
CA ALA A 83 3.10 -5.01 6.05
C ALA A 83 4.01 -6.19 6.41
N GLN A 84 5.09 -6.40 5.66
CA GLN A 84 6.06 -7.45 5.95
C GLN A 84 6.76 -7.22 7.30
N ALA A 85 7.21 -5.99 7.58
CA ALA A 85 7.82 -5.65 8.86
C ALA A 85 6.86 -5.90 10.05
N LYS A 86 5.56 -5.66 9.88
CA LYS A 86 4.55 -5.97 10.90
C LYS A 86 4.36 -7.47 11.08
N ILE A 87 4.39 -8.25 10.00
CA ILE A 87 4.31 -9.72 10.06
C ILE A 87 5.50 -10.26 10.85
N ASP A 88 6.71 -9.84 10.49
CA ASP A 88 7.95 -10.31 11.14
C ASP A 88 7.92 -10.02 12.66
N ALA A 89 7.50 -8.81 13.05
CA ALA A 89 7.36 -8.44 14.46
C ALA A 89 6.28 -9.27 15.20
N LEU A 90 5.17 -9.60 14.54
CA LEU A 90 4.12 -10.44 15.12
C LEU A 90 4.57 -11.90 15.24
N GLU A 91 5.37 -12.40 14.31
CA GLU A 91 5.94 -13.75 14.37
C GLU A 91 6.93 -13.88 15.53
N GLU A 92 7.76 -12.87 15.77
CA GLU A 92 8.68 -12.81 16.93
C GLU A 92 7.90 -12.83 18.25
N LEU A 93 6.89 -11.97 18.40
CA LEU A 93 6.03 -11.95 19.59
C LEU A 93 5.30 -13.30 19.81
N LEU A 94 4.88 -13.95 18.74
CA LEU A 94 4.24 -15.26 18.82
C LEU A 94 5.22 -16.35 19.27
N ALA A 95 6.49 -16.29 18.82
CA ALA A 95 7.53 -17.21 19.27
C ALA A 95 7.81 -17.03 20.76
N GLU A 96 8.00 -15.78 21.22
CA GLU A 96 8.19 -15.48 22.65
C GLU A 96 7.03 -15.98 23.51
N ALA A 97 5.79 -15.77 23.06
CA ALA A 97 4.60 -16.23 23.77
C ALA A 97 4.52 -17.76 23.87
N LYS A 98 4.97 -18.48 22.82
CA LYS A 98 5.03 -19.95 22.82
C LYS A 98 6.09 -20.45 23.80
N ASP A 99 7.28 -19.86 23.78
CA ASP A 99 8.38 -20.22 24.67
C ASP A 99 8.00 -19.96 26.13
N ALA A 100 7.40 -18.81 26.44
CA ALA A 100 6.91 -18.49 27.77
C ALA A 100 5.84 -19.48 28.24
N ARG A 101 4.91 -19.86 27.36
CA ARG A 101 3.87 -20.85 27.65
C ARG A 101 4.46 -22.23 27.91
N GLU A 102 5.45 -22.65 27.15
CA GLU A 102 6.14 -23.92 27.34
C GLU A 102 6.91 -23.92 28.67
N GLY A 103 7.62 -22.84 28.98
CA GLY A 103 8.30 -22.66 30.27
C GLY A 103 7.34 -22.79 31.45
N MET A 104 6.18 -22.12 31.40
CA MET A 104 5.15 -22.25 32.44
C MET A 104 4.61 -23.67 32.56
N ARG A 105 4.39 -24.36 31.43
CA ARG A 105 3.91 -25.75 31.42
C ARG A 105 4.94 -26.69 32.06
N ASN A 106 6.22 -26.51 31.76
CA ASN A 106 7.30 -27.31 32.31
C ASN A 106 7.48 -27.04 33.81
N ALA A 107 7.40 -25.79 34.25
CA ALA A 107 7.43 -25.44 35.67
C ALA A 107 6.24 -26.06 36.44
N ALA A 108 5.03 -26.00 35.88
CA ALA A 108 3.86 -26.63 36.47
C ALA A 108 4.00 -28.16 36.56
N ALA A 109 4.59 -28.79 35.54
CA ALA A 109 4.86 -30.23 35.55
C ALA A 109 5.89 -30.61 36.62
N ALA A 110 6.98 -29.84 36.76
CA ALA A 110 8.01 -30.07 37.77
C ALA A 110 7.44 -29.95 39.18
N VAL A 111 6.67 -28.90 39.47
CA VAL A 111 5.98 -28.74 40.77
C VAL A 111 5.04 -29.91 41.04
N ARG A 112 4.33 -30.40 40.02
CA ARG A 112 3.44 -31.56 40.16
C ARG A 112 4.20 -32.84 40.50
N GLU A 113 5.34 -33.08 39.86
CA GLU A 113 6.19 -34.24 40.11
C GLU A 113 6.84 -34.19 41.50
N GLU A 114 7.34 -33.03 41.91
CA GLU A 114 7.90 -32.82 43.25
C GLU A 114 6.83 -33.06 44.33
N ASN A 115 5.64 -32.49 44.15
CA ASN A 115 4.51 -32.71 45.06
C ASN A 115 4.12 -34.19 45.13
N GLN A 116 4.06 -34.91 44.00
CA GLN A 116 3.78 -36.35 43.99
C GLN A 116 4.85 -37.15 44.77
N THR A 117 6.11 -36.76 44.66
CA THR A 117 7.21 -37.39 45.39
C THR A 117 7.09 -37.14 46.89
N LEU A 118 6.78 -35.90 47.29
CA LEU A 118 6.52 -35.54 48.67
C LEU A 118 5.33 -36.31 49.24
N TYR A 119 4.21 -36.40 48.50
CA TYR A 119 3.04 -37.17 48.93
C TYR A 119 3.38 -38.64 49.20
N LYS A 120 4.13 -39.29 48.30
CA LYS A 120 4.58 -40.68 48.51
C LYS A 120 5.43 -40.82 49.78
N ALA A 121 6.34 -39.88 50.04
CA ALA A 121 7.16 -39.90 51.24
C ALA A 121 6.32 -39.71 52.52
N LEU A 122 5.33 -38.81 52.50
CA LEU A 122 4.43 -38.58 53.64
C LEU A 122 3.56 -39.80 53.95
N VAL A 123 3.03 -40.47 52.91
CA VAL A 123 2.28 -41.72 53.07
C VAL A 123 3.16 -42.81 53.71
N GLU A 124 4.42 -42.95 53.27
CA GLU A 124 5.36 -43.90 53.87
C GLU A 124 5.70 -43.54 55.33
N CYS A 125 5.88 -42.26 55.66
CA CYS A 125 6.07 -41.81 57.04
C CYS A 125 4.87 -42.18 57.91
N ARG A 126 3.63 -41.94 57.44
CA ARG A 126 2.41 -42.33 58.15
C ARG A 126 2.34 -43.84 58.38
N ARG A 127 2.77 -44.64 57.39
CA ARG A 127 2.86 -46.10 57.51
C ARG A 127 3.85 -46.56 58.59
N ILE A 128 5.00 -45.88 58.73
CA ILE A 128 6.06 -46.26 59.67
C ILE A 128 5.77 -45.74 61.08
N PHE A 129 5.37 -44.47 61.21
CA PHE A 129 5.27 -43.76 62.49
C PHE A 129 3.85 -43.69 63.06
N GLY A 130 2.82 -44.05 62.30
CA GLY A 130 1.42 -43.94 62.72
C GLY A 130 0.83 -42.57 62.38
N GLU A 131 -0.05 -42.04 63.23
CA GLU A 131 -0.65 -40.71 63.02
C GLU A 131 0.42 -39.62 62.92
N LEU A 132 0.33 -38.81 61.87
CA LEU A 132 1.19 -37.66 61.67
C LEU A 132 0.55 -36.40 62.30
N PRO A 133 1.33 -35.32 62.49
CA PRO A 133 0.79 -34.04 62.91
C PRO A 133 -0.44 -33.61 62.10
N PRO A 134 -1.48 -33.01 62.73
CA PRO A 134 -2.75 -32.69 62.07
C PRO A 134 -2.62 -31.85 60.79
N GLU A 135 -1.62 -30.99 60.73
CA GLU A 135 -1.31 -30.15 59.58
C GLU A 135 -0.90 -30.99 58.36
N ILE A 136 -0.17 -32.08 58.58
CA ILE A 136 0.29 -33.01 57.54
C ILE A 136 -0.85 -33.92 57.10
N GLU A 137 -1.65 -34.42 58.04
CA GLU A 137 -2.85 -35.21 57.72
C GLU A 137 -3.83 -34.40 56.85
N THR A 138 -3.97 -33.10 57.13
CA THR A 138 -4.78 -32.18 56.31
C THR A 138 -4.21 -31.99 54.91
N LEU A 139 -2.88 -31.95 54.77
CA LEU A 139 -2.21 -31.86 53.47
C LEU A 139 -2.40 -33.13 52.64
N ILE A 140 -2.25 -34.31 53.25
CA ILE A 140 -2.50 -35.61 52.59
C ILE A 140 -3.94 -35.70 52.10
N ALA A 141 -4.92 -35.38 52.95
CA ALA A 141 -6.34 -35.40 52.59
C ALA A 141 -6.71 -34.43 51.45
N LYS A 142 -5.98 -33.32 51.30
CA LYS A 142 -6.15 -32.38 50.17
C LYS A 142 -5.51 -32.87 48.88
N GLY A 143 -4.49 -33.74 48.96
CA GLY A 143 -3.79 -34.31 47.80
C GLY A 143 -4.39 -35.60 47.24
N GLU A 144 -5.36 -36.22 47.95
CA GLU A 144 -6.05 -37.43 47.51
C GLU A 144 -7.19 -37.17 46.49
N ASN A 145 -7.56 -35.91 46.24
CA ASN A 145 -8.51 -35.46 45.19
C ASN A 145 -7.80 -34.86 43.98
#